data_AF-A0A2V8EKN3-F1
#
_entry.id   AF-A0A2V8EKN3-F1
#
_cell.length_a   1.000
_cell.length_b   1.000
_cell.length_c   1.000
_cell.angle_alpha   90.00
_cell.angle_beta   90.00
_cell.angle_gamma   90.00
#
_symmetry.space_group_name_H-M   'P 1'
#
loop_
_entity.id
_entity.type
_entity.pdbx_description
1 polymer ?
#
loop_
_entity_poly.entity_id
_entity_poly.type
_entity_poly.pdbx_seq_one_letter_code
_entity_poly.pdbx_strand_id
1 'polypeptide(L)'
;MPMQPRPTADTTRPLVPSSRRSITSLSPRQGSPYRVTTALGMAAAGLGVAILPEAAITSAPATVCRVDIRNPVLTRRIGIITMAVRTLPPAAQKLVEALRRLSTS
;
A
#
# COMPACT_ATOMS: atom_id res chain seq x y z
N MET A 1 -54.85 14.95 -18.27
CA MET A 1 -54.23 13.68 -17.82
C MET A 1 -52.84 13.61 -18.46
N PRO A 2 -51.76 13.97 -17.73
CA PRO A 2 -50.43 14.08 -18.33
C PRO A 2 -49.76 12.70 -18.44
N MET A 3 -49.37 12.35 -19.66
CA MET A 3 -48.65 11.13 -20.04
C MET A 3 -47.16 11.33 -19.71
N GLN A 4 -46.64 10.60 -18.72
CA GLN A 4 -45.21 10.60 -18.40
C GLN A 4 -44.42 9.78 -19.45
N PRO A 5 -43.27 10.25 -19.95
CA PRO A 5 -42.47 9.51 -20.92
C PRO A 5 -41.72 8.35 -20.25
N ARG A 6 -41.69 7.19 -20.93
CA ARG A 6 -40.88 6.02 -20.56
C ARG A 6 -39.39 6.33 -20.73
N PRO A 7 -38.53 6.08 -19.72
CA PRO A 7 -37.09 6.08 -19.91
C PRO A 7 -36.61 4.73 -20.45
N THR A 8 -36.23 4.69 -21.72
CA THR A 8 -35.38 3.65 -22.33
C THR A 8 -33.94 4.17 -22.38
N ALA A 9 -33.07 3.73 -21.46
CA ALA A 9 -31.63 3.69 -21.65
C ALA A 9 -30.91 2.97 -20.48
N ASP A 10 -30.26 1.86 -20.85
CA ASP A 10 -28.93 1.46 -20.39
C ASP A 10 -28.76 0.84 -18.98
N THR A 11 -29.19 -0.42 -18.86
CA THR A 11 -28.88 -1.32 -17.73
C THR A 11 -27.49 -1.95 -17.89
N THR A 12 -26.42 -1.17 -17.73
CA THR A 12 -25.09 -1.75 -17.43
C THR A 12 -24.17 -0.79 -16.66
N ARG A 13 -24.65 -0.19 -15.56
CA ARG A 13 -23.74 0.39 -14.55
C ARG A 13 -23.50 -0.66 -13.46
N PRO A 14 -22.26 -1.13 -13.23
CA PRO A 14 -21.98 -1.97 -12.08
C PRO A 14 -22.27 -1.15 -10.82
N LEU A 15 -23.32 -1.56 -10.11
CA LEU A 15 -23.72 -1.09 -8.81
C LEU A 15 -22.63 -1.47 -7.81
N VAL A 16 -21.67 -0.58 -7.59
CA VAL A 16 -20.75 -0.70 -6.44
C VAL A 16 -21.60 -0.54 -5.18
N PRO A 17 -21.70 -1.54 -4.30
CA PRO A 17 -22.50 -1.42 -3.10
C PRO A 17 -21.89 -0.34 -2.21
N SER A 18 -22.69 0.64 -1.83
CA SER A 18 -22.39 1.66 -0.83
C SER A 18 -22.35 1.03 0.58
N SER A 19 -21.46 0.06 0.80
CA SER A 19 -21.21 -0.50 2.12
C SER A 19 -20.31 0.46 2.90
N ARG A 20 -20.91 1.00 3.97
CA ARG A 20 -20.32 1.90 4.95
C ARG A 20 -18.91 1.45 5.32
N ARG A 21 -17.89 2.22 4.91
CA ARG A 21 -16.48 1.99 5.21
C ARG A 21 -16.23 2.22 6.70
N SER A 22 -16.53 1.23 7.51
CA SER A 22 -15.96 1.10 8.85
C SER A 22 -14.48 0.86 8.66
N ILE A 23 -13.68 1.93 8.62
CA ILE A 23 -12.23 1.80 8.62
C ILE A 23 -11.87 1.34 10.03
N THR A 24 -11.81 0.02 10.23
CA THR A 24 -11.22 -0.55 11.43
C THR A 24 -9.72 -0.29 11.34
N SER A 25 -9.32 0.90 11.77
CA SER A 25 -7.93 1.25 11.99
C SER A 25 -7.40 0.32 13.07
N LEU A 26 -6.73 -0.76 12.65
CA LEU A 26 -5.82 -1.50 13.51
C LEU A 26 -4.66 -0.56 13.81
N SER A 27 -4.82 0.28 14.82
CA SER A 27 -3.72 1.04 15.38
C SER A 27 -2.80 0.01 16.01
N PRO A 28 -1.57 -0.20 15.51
CA PRO A 28 -0.67 -1.18 16.09
C PRO A 28 -0.43 -0.78 17.55
N ARG A 29 -1.04 -1.53 18.48
CA ARG A 29 -0.87 -1.32 19.92
C ARG A 29 0.61 -1.57 20.21
N GLN A 30 1.25 -0.53 20.74
CA GLN A 30 2.68 -0.42 21.02
C GLN A 30 3.33 -1.75 21.41
N GLY A 31 4.31 -2.22 20.62
CA GLY A 31 5.21 -3.30 21.03
C GLY A 31 5.72 -4.25 19.94
N SER A 32 5.06 -4.35 18.77
CA SER A 32 5.47 -5.30 17.72
C SER A 32 5.84 -4.59 16.41
N PRO A 33 6.93 -4.98 15.72
CA PRO A 33 7.26 -4.40 14.43
C PRO A 33 6.13 -4.67 13.43
N TYR A 34 5.49 -3.60 12.97
CA TYR A 34 4.50 -3.64 11.90
C TYR A 34 5.15 -4.20 10.63
N ARG A 35 4.72 -5.40 10.20
CA ARG A 35 5.17 -6.06 8.98
C ARG A 35 4.16 -5.80 7.86
N VAL A 36 4.64 -5.21 6.77
CA VAL A 36 3.83 -4.86 5.60
C VAL A 36 3.15 -6.09 4.98
N THR A 37 3.83 -7.24 4.95
CA THR A 37 3.28 -8.51 4.45
C THR A 37 2.09 -9.00 5.28
N THR A 38 2.12 -8.79 6.59
CA THR A 38 1.04 -9.21 7.49
C THR A 38 -0.18 -8.33 7.28
N ALA A 39 0.01 -7.02 7.19
CA ALA A 39 -1.08 -6.08 6.91
C ALA A 39 -1.74 -6.37 5.55
N LEU A 40 -0.93 -6.68 4.53
CA LEU A 40 -1.42 -7.12 3.22
C LEU A 40 -2.21 -8.43 3.31
N GLY A 41 -1.69 -9.43 4.02
CA GLY A 41 -2.38 -10.71 4.20
C GLY A 41 -3.72 -10.57 4.92
N MET A 42 -3.79 -9.70 5.93
CA MET A 42 -5.04 -9.42 6.63
C MET A 42 -6.06 -8.70 5.73
N ALA A 43 -5.62 -7.71 4.94
CA ALA A 43 -6.48 -7.06 3.96
C ALA A 43 -6.98 -8.04 2.89
N ALA A 44 -6.10 -8.91 2.38
CA ALA A 44 -6.45 -9.95 1.41
C ALA A 44 -7.42 -11.01 1.97
N ALA A 45 -7.31 -11.31 3.27
CA ALA A 45 -8.25 -12.19 3.99
C ALA A 45 -9.60 -11.50 4.31
N GLY A 46 -9.80 -10.25 3.92
CA GLY A 46 -11.05 -9.51 4.15
C GLY A 46 -11.18 -8.95 5.57
N LEU A 47 -10.10 -8.91 6.37
CA LEU A 47 -10.11 -8.37 7.73
C LEU A 47 -10.12 -6.84 7.78
N GLY A 48 -10.05 -6.16 6.63
CA GLY A 48 -10.20 -4.71 6.52
C GLY A 48 -9.36 -4.07 5.42
N VAL A 49 -8.96 -2.81 5.64
CA VAL A 49 -8.13 -2.00 4.73
C VAL A 49 -6.80 -1.70 5.39
N ALA A 50 -5.70 -1.74 4.62
CA ALA A 50 -4.36 -1.40 5.10
C ALA A 50 -3.72 -0.31 4.24
N ILE A 51 -2.91 0.54 4.86
CA ILE A 51 -2.05 1.52 4.18
C ILE A 51 -0.67 0.87 4.02
N LEU A 52 -0.21 0.73 2.78
CA LEU A 52 1.03 0.05 2.43
C LEU A 52 1.90 0.96 1.56
N PRO A 53 3.24 0.88 1.67
CA PRO A 53 4.13 1.51 0.72
C PRO A 53 3.98 0.86 -0.67
N GLU A 54 4.27 1.63 -1.71
CA GLU A 54 4.17 1.16 -3.10
C GLU A 54 4.97 -0.12 -3.36
N ALA A 55 6.14 -0.26 -2.73
CA ALA A 55 6.97 -1.46 -2.87
C ALA A 55 6.28 -2.77 -2.47
N ALA A 56 5.27 -2.74 -1.60
CA ALA A 56 4.52 -3.94 -1.21
C ALA A 56 3.35 -4.26 -2.14
N ILE A 57 3.05 -3.37 -3.08
CA ILE A 57 1.96 -3.55 -4.04
C ILE A 57 2.38 -4.58 -5.10
N THR A 58 3.66 -4.66 -5.45
CA THR A 58 4.19 -5.67 -6.38
C THR A 58 3.87 -7.10 -5.93
N SER A 59 3.74 -7.35 -4.62
CA SER A 59 3.39 -8.66 -4.06
C SER A 59 1.92 -8.79 -3.65
N ALA A 60 1.06 -7.83 -3.99
CA ALA A 60 -0.36 -7.88 -3.66
C ALA A 60 -1.08 -8.94 -4.50
N PRO A 61 -1.91 -9.81 -3.89
CA PRO A 61 -2.72 -10.78 -4.63
C PRO A 61 -3.84 -10.06 -5.39
N ALA A 62 -4.30 -10.67 -6.50
CA ALA A 62 -5.36 -10.13 -7.35
C ALA A 62 -6.71 -9.91 -6.64
N THR A 63 -6.88 -10.50 -5.44
CA THR A 63 -8.07 -10.33 -4.59
C THR A 63 -8.12 -8.98 -3.86
N VAL A 64 -7.04 -8.19 -3.90
CA VAL A 64 -6.96 -6.87 -3.24
C VAL A 64 -7.09 -5.75 -4.27
N CYS A 65 -7.97 -4.79 -3.99
CA CYS A 65 -8.09 -3.57 -4.79
C CYS A 65 -7.19 -2.45 -4.23
N ARG A 66 -6.46 -1.77 -5.12
CA ARG A 66 -5.56 -0.67 -4.77
C ARG A 66 -6.24 0.68 -4.96
N VAL A 67 -6.02 1.59 -4.00
CA VAL A 67 -6.35 3.01 -4.13
C VAL A 67 -5.13 3.84 -3.73
N ASP A 68 -4.67 4.70 -4.63
CA ASP A 68 -3.50 5.56 -4.38
C ASP A 68 -3.86 6.73 -3.45
N ILE A 69 -3.02 6.98 -2.45
CA ILE A 69 -3.14 8.14 -1.56
C ILE A 69 -2.35 9.30 -2.17
N ARG A 70 -3.07 10.26 -2.76
CA ARG A 70 -2.45 11.39 -3.50
C ARG A 70 -2.24 12.65 -2.67
N ASN A 71 -3.05 12.87 -1.63
CA ASN A 71 -2.95 14.06 -0.78
C ASN A 71 -3.35 13.75 0.68
N PRO A 72 -2.44 13.83 1.66
CA PRO A 72 -1.00 14.09 1.50
C PRO A 72 -0.27 12.87 0.95
N VAL A 73 0.83 13.10 0.22
CA VAL A 73 1.73 12.01 -0.19
C VAL A 73 2.46 11.48 1.04
N LEU A 74 2.29 10.18 1.33
CA LEU A 74 2.97 9.52 2.43
C LEU A 74 4.34 9.02 1.98
N THR A 75 5.41 9.60 2.52
CA THR A 75 6.79 9.19 2.20
C THR A 75 7.46 8.52 3.39
N ARG A 76 8.29 7.52 3.13
CA ARG A 76 9.09 6.82 4.15
C ARG A 76 10.53 6.71 3.67
N ARG A 77 11.46 7.29 4.43
CA ARG A 77 12.89 7.22 4.10
C ARG A 77 13.44 5.83 4.45
N ILE A 78 14.12 5.21 3.48
CA ILE A 78 14.89 3.99 3.67
C ILE A 78 16.37 4.37 3.64
N GLY A 79 17.17 3.80 4.53
CA GLY A 79 18.59 4.12 4.66
C GLY A 79 19.42 2.89 4.96
N ILE A 80 20.72 2.98 4.65
CA ILE A 80 21.72 1.97 4.99
C ILE A 80 22.32 2.34 6.33
N ILE A 81 22.32 1.42 7.28
CA ILE A 81 22.91 1.62 8.61
C ILE A 81 24.22 0.84 8.69
N THR A 82 25.28 1.52 9.13
CA THR A 82 26.63 0.95 9.28
C THR A 82 27.18 1.34 10.65
N MET A 83 28.01 0.49 11.26
CA MET A 83 28.70 0.84 12.50
C MET A 83 29.79 1.86 12.23
N ALA A 84 29.80 2.99 12.95
CA ALA A 84 30.81 4.04 12.77
C ALA A 84 32.24 3.58 13.08
N VAL A 85 32.40 2.61 14.00
CA VAL A 85 33.70 2.14 14.50
C VAL A 85 34.30 1.02 13.63
N ARG A 86 33.55 0.50 12.65
CA ARG A 86 34.02 -0.60 11.80
C ARG A 86 34.15 -0.15 10.36
N THR A 87 35.33 -0.33 9.78
CA THR A 87 35.52 -0.21 8.33
C THR A 87 34.77 -1.35 7.65
N LEU A 88 33.98 -1.01 6.62
CA LEU A 88 33.28 -2.00 5.81
C LEU A 88 34.28 -2.89 5.10
N PRO A 89 34.05 -4.22 5.05
CA PRO A 89 34.78 -5.09 4.15
C PRO A 89 34.63 -4.62 2.69
N PRO A 90 35.64 -4.84 1.83
CA PRO A 90 35.64 -4.32 0.47
C PRO A 90 34.43 -4.77 -0.36
N ALA A 91 33.92 -5.98 -0.12
CA ALA A 91 32.69 -6.47 -0.76
C ALA A 91 31.43 -5.69 -0.33
N ALA A 92 31.31 -5.38 0.97
CA ALA A 92 30.18 -4.62 1.50
C ALA A 92 30.21 -3.17 1.01
N GLN A 93 31.40 -2.58 0.86
CA GLN A 93 31.55 -1.24 0.32
C GLN A 93 31.10 -1.13 -1.14
N LYS A 94 31.46 -2.14 -1.97
CA LYS A 94 30.96 -2.25 -3.36
C LYS A 94 29.42 -2.36 -3.42
N LEU A 95 28.81 -3.11 -2.49
CA LEU A 95 27.34 -3.20 -2.41
C LEU A 95 26.71 -1.84 -2.06
N VAL A 96 27.25 -1.12 -1.07
CA VAL A 96 26.75 0.20 -0.70
C VAL A 96 26.85 1.18 -1.87
N GLU A 97 27.97 1.15 -2.60
CA GLU A 97 28.17 2.00 -3.77
C GLU A 97 27.17 1.68 -4.89
N ALA A 98 26.96 0.39 -5.18
CA ALA A 98 25.95 -0.05 -6.14
C ALA A 98 24.53 0.40 -5.74
N LEU A 99 24.15 0.22 -4.47
CA LEU A 99 22.84 0.64 -3.97
C LEU A 99 22.65 2.17 -4.05
N ARG A 100 23.68 2.96 -3.76
CA ARG A 100 23.63 4.43 -3.88
C ARG A 100 23.47 4.90 -5.33
N ARG A 101 24.12 4.21 -6.28
CA ARG A 101 23.94 4.48 -7.72
C ARG A 101 22.50 4.19 -8.16
N LEU A 102 21.91 3.08 -7.69
CA LEU A 102 20.54 2.70 -8.03
C LEU A 102 19.47 3.57 -7.34
N SER A 103 19.75 4.15 -6.17
CA SER A 103 18.78 4.97 -5.43
C SER A 103 18.69 6.43 -5.87
N THR A 104 19.56 6.88 -6.78
CA THR A 104 19.62 8.28 -7.25
C THR A 104 18.90 8.48 -8.59
N SER A 105 18.34 7.40 -9.17
CA SER A 105 17.49 7.42 -10.36
C SER A 105 16.00 7.56 -9.99
#